data_AF-A0A0G4JSQ7-F1
#
_entry.id   AF-A0A0G4JSQ7-F1
#
_cell.length_a   1.000
_cell.length_b   1.000
_cell.length_c   1.000
_cell.angle_alpha   90.00
_cell.angle_beta   90.00
_cell.angle_gamma   90.00
#
_symmetry.space_group_name_H-M   'P 1'
#
loop_
_entity.id
_entity.type
_entity.pdbx_description
1 polymer ?
#
loop_
_entity_poly.entity_id
_entity_poly.type
_entity_poly.pdbx_seq_one_letter_code
_entity_poly.pdbx_strand_id
1 'polypeptide(L)'
;MKLSEQQRQQMRDLMHQGRQDSPEFNAEDVEAMHKLVIAEQFDEAAVRAQITKMMQVQIERQVQMTRVRNQMYNLLTPEQKNILDQKHQQRMKEMRQQVSMLNQMSAQ
;
A
#
# COMPACT_ATOMS: atom_id res chain seq x y z
N MET A 1 19.00 -8.20 6.34
CA MET A 1 18.42 -9.07 7.37
C MET A 1 18.31 -10.45 6.78
N LYS A 2 18.87 -11.45 7.45
CA LYS A 2 18.83 -12.84 6.99
C LYS A 2 17.67 -13.54 7.71
N LEU A 3 16.85 -14.26 6.94
CA LEU A 3 15.76 -15.09 7.45
C LEU A 3 16.19 -16.55 7.43
N SER A 4 15.72 -17.34 8.39
CA SER A 4 15.85 -18.81 8.32
C SER A 4 15.04 -19.36 7.13
N GLU A 5 15.31 -20.60 6.69
CA GLU A 5 14.48 -21.24 5.65
C GLU A 5 13.02 -21.36 6.11
N GLN A 6 12.81 -21.75 7.36
CA GLN A 6 11.48 -21.87 7.95
C GLN A 6 10.72 -20.53 7.93
N GLN A 7 11.37 -19.44 8.36
CA GLN A 7 10.76 -18.10 8.31
C GLN A 7 10.41 -17.70 6.88
N ARG A 8 11.30 -17.97 5.91
CA ARG A 8 11.05 -17.68 4.50
C ARG A 8 9.86 -18.46 3.95
N GLN A 9 9.73 -19.74 4.31
CA GLN A 9 8.59 -20.55 3.91
C GLN A 9 7.28 -20.00 4.48
N GLN A 10 7.22 -19.78 5.81
CA GLN A 10 6.03 -19.24 6.45
C GLN A 10 5.63 -17.86 5.89
N MET A 11 6.61 -17.01 5.59
CA MET A 11 6.38 -15.72 4.96
C MET A 11 5.83 -15.83 3.54
N ARG A 12 6.31 -16.80 2.74
CA ARG A 12 5.75 -17.07 1.41
C ARG A 12 4.29 -17.50 1.53
N ASP A 13 4.01 -18.44 2.42
CA ASP A 13 2.66 -18.99 2.60
C ASP A 13 1.66 -17.91 3.03
N LEU A 14 2.03 -17.06 4.00
CA LEU A 14 1.23 -15.92 4.44
C LEU A 14 0.95 -14.92 3.29
N MET A 15 1.96 -14.63 2.46
CA MET A 15 1.80 -13.73 1.32
C MET A 15 0.94 -14.33 0.20
N HIS A 16 1.04 -15.64 -0.02
CA HIS A 16 0.21 -16.35 -0.99
C HIS A 16 -1.26 -16.36 -0.57
N GLN A 17 -1.53 -16.73 0.69
CA GLN A 17 -2.89 -16.70 1.24
C GLN A 17 -3.47 -15.29 1.21
N GLY A 18 -2.73 -14.29 1.69
CA GLY A 18 -3.18 -12.91 1.69
C GLY A 18 -3.50 -12.35 0.29
N ARG A 19 -2.83 -12.84 -0.75
CA ARG A 19 -3.14 -12.48 -2.14
C ARG A 19 -4.43 -13.12 -2.63
N GLN A 20 -4.69 -14.38 -2.28
CA GLN A 20 -5.92 -15.08 -2.64
C GLN A 20 -7.14 -14.42 -1.98
N ASP A 21 -6.99 -13.95 -0.73
CA ASP A 21 -8.08 -13.33 0.03
C ASP A 21 -8.27 -11.81 -0.27
N SER A 22 -7.48 -11.24 -1.17
CA SER A 22 -7.51 -9.79 -1.43
C SER A 22 -8.64 -9.41 -2.42
N PRO A 23 -9.54 -8.48 -2.07
CA PRO A 23 -10.72 -8.15 -2.89
C PRO A 23 -10.32 -7.54 -4.24
N GLU A 24 -10.80 -8.06 -5.36
CA GLU A 24 -10.39 -7.68 -6.72
C GLU A 24 -10.69 -6.22 -7.09
N PHE A 25 -9.83 -5.62 -7.91
CA PHE A 25 -10.15 -4.33 -8.54
C PHE A 25 -11.09 -4.58 -9.71
N ASN A 26 -12.16 -3.78 -9.82
CA ASN A 26 -13.08 -3.89 -10.94
C ASN A 26 -12.61 -3.00 -12.12
N ALA A 27 -12.44 -3.60 -13.30
CA ALA A 27 -12.09 -2.87 -14.52
C ALA A 27 -13.19 -1.84 -14.91
N GLU A 28 -14.46 -2.15 -14.63
CA GLU A 28 -15.58 -1.22 -14.87
C GLU A 28 -15.44 0.06 -14.05
N ASP A 29 -14.84 0.00 -12.85
CA ASP A 29 -14.63 1.20 -12.04
C ASP A 29 -13.58 2.13 -12.64
N VAL A 30 -12.58 1.56 -13.32
CA VAL A 30 -11.57 2.32 -14.06
C VAL A 30 -12.19 2.95 -15.30
N GLU A 31 -13.01 2.21 -16.03
CA GLU A 31 -13.75 2.73 -17.19
C GLU A 31 -14.73 3.83 -16.79
N ALA A 32 -15.46 3.66 -15.68
CA ALA A 32 -16.37 4.68 -15.15
C ALA A 32 -15.62 5.96 -14.79
N MET A 33 -14.45 5.84 -14.14
CA MET A 33 -13.61 7.01 -13.86
C MET A 33 -13.13 7.69 -15.15
N HIS A 34 -12.75 6.92 -16.19
CA HIS A 34 -12.34 7.49 -17.48
C HIS A 34 -13.46 8.29 -18.14
N LYS A 35 -14.71 7.79 -18.11
CA LYS A 35 -15.88 8.51 -18.63
C LYS A 35 -16.09 9.86 -17.93
N LEU A 36 -15.83 9.93 -16.62
CA LEU A 36 -15.90 11.18 -15.87
C LEU A 36 -14.77 12.16 -16.24
N VAL A 37 -13.58 11.65 -16.58
CA VAL A 37 -12.44 12.47 -17.03
C VAL A 37 -12.68 13.11 -18.40
N ILE A 38 -13.35 12.40 -19.31
CA ILE A 38 -13.60 12.88 -20.69
C ILE A 38 -14.98 13.55 -20.87
N ALA A 39 -15.73 13.75 -19.78
CA ALA A 39 -17.02 14.42 -19.83
C ALA A 39 -16.87 15.89 -20.26
N GLU A 40 -17.86 16.42 -20.99
CA GLU A 40 -17.86 17.81 -21.46
C GLU A 40 -17.80 18.82 -20.32
N GLN A 41 -18.42 18.50 -19.19
CA GLN A 41 -18.42 19.31 -17.97
C GLN A 41 -17.93 18.47 -16.79
N PHE A 42 -17.14 19.09 -15.92
CA PHE A 42 -16.62 18.44 -14.73
C PHE A 42 -17.71 18.30 -13.67
N ASP A 43 -18.08 17.06 -13.36
CA ASP A 43 -18.98 16.72 -12.26
C ASP A 43 -18.18 16.27 -11.03
N GLU A 44 -17.89 17.23 -10.14
CA GLU A 44 -17.16 16.95 -8.90
C GLU A 44 -17.86 15.91 -8.02
N ALA A 45 -19.19 15.93 -7.97
CA ALA A 45 -19.96 15.03 -7.13
C ALA A 45 -19.86 13.58 -7.64
N ALA A 46 -19.99 13.38 -8.95
CA ALA A 46 -19.82 12.07 -9.59
C ALA A 46 -18.38 11.55 -9.43
N VAL A 47 -17.37 12.42 -9.59
CA VAL A 47 -15.96 12.07 -9.37
C VAL A 47 -15.71 11.64 -7.94
N ARG A 48 -16.19 12.40 -6.94
CA ARG A 48 -16.06 12.03 -5.53
C ARG A 48 -16.74 10.71 -5.21
N ALA A 49 -17.91 10.45 -5.78
CA ALA A 49 -18.62 9.18 -5.59
C ALA A 49 -17.83 8.00 -6.17
N GLN A 50 -17.31 8.13 -7.40
CA GLN A 50 -16.53 7.08 -8.04
C GLN A 50 -15.21 6.80 -7.30
N ILE A 51 -14.49 7.84 -6.88
CA ILE A 51 -13.27 7.70 -6.06
C ILE A 51 -13.61 7.00 -4.73
N THR A 52 -14.70 7.41 -4.06
CA THR A 52 -15.11 6.80 -2.78
C THR A 52 -15.36 5.30 -2.93
N LYS A 53 -16.04 4.89 -4.01
CA LYS A 53 -16.28 3.48 -4.32
C LYS A 53 -14.97 2.72 -4.52
N MET A 54 -14.06 3.23 -5.35
CA MET A 54 -12.75 2.61 -5.59
C MET A 54 -11.91 2.53 -4.31
N MET A 55 -12.00 3.55 -3.45
CA MET A 55 -11.28 3.61 -2.18
C MET A 55 -11.74 2.54 -1.19
N GLN A 56 -12.99 2.09 -1.21
CA GLN A 56 -13.45 1.02 -0.32
C GLN A 56 -12.65 -0.27 -0.56
N VAL A 57 -12.50 -0.69 -1.82
CA VAL A 57 -11.67 -1.85 -2.19
C VAL A 57 -10.22 -1.65 -1.77
N GLN A 58 -9.69 -0.44 -1.98
CA GLN A 58 -8.30 -0.12 -1.63
C GLN A 58 -8.07 -0.17 -0.11
N ILE A 59 -9.02 0.31 0.69
CA ILE A 59 -8.97 0.24 2.16
C ILE A 59 -8.98 -1.22 2.62
N GLU A 60 -9.89 -2.04 2.10
CA GLU A 60 -9.97 -3.46 2.47
C GLU A 60 -8.69 -4.22 2.15
N ARG A 61 -8.13 -4.03 0.94
CA ARG A 61 -6.81 -4.57 0.57
C ARG A 61 -5.72 -4.10 1.52
N GLN A 62 -5.70 -2.81 1.87
CA GLN A 62 -4.68 -2.25 2.74
C GLN A 62 -4.78 -2.84 4.15
N VAL A 63 -5.98 -3.05 4.67
CA VAL A 63 -6.22 -3.71 5.97
C VAL A 63 -5.72 -5.16 5.91
N GLN A 64 -6.11 -5.92 4.89
CA GLN A 64 -5.65 -7.31 4.73
C GLN A 64 -4.12 -7.41 4.64
N MET A 65 -3.50 -6.60 3.79
CA MET A 65 -2.05 -6.61 3.62
C MET A 65 -1.32 -6.15 4.90
N THR A 66 -1.89 -5.22 5.66
CA THR A 66 -1.33 -4.79 6.95
C THR A 66 -1.39 -5.92 7.97
N ARG A 67 -2.49 -6.69 8.00
CA ARG A 67 -2.62 -7.89 8.85
C ARG A 67 -1.56 -8.94 8.50
N VAL A 68 -1.37 -9.24 7.22
CA VAL A 68 -0.33 -10.19 6.76
C VAL A 68 1.07 -9.70 7.17
N ARG A 69 1.38 -8.43 6.94
CA ARG A 69 2.66 -7.83 7.37
C ARG A 69 2.88 -7.93 8.87
N ASN A 70 1.84 -7.75 9.69
CA ASN A 70 1.92 -7.90 11.13
C ASN A 70 2.21 -9.37 11.52
N GLN A 71 1.55 -10.34 10.90
CA GLN A 71 1.83 -11.76 11.12
C GLN A 71 3.28 -12.11 10.75
N MET A 72 3.76 -11.64 9.59
CA MET A 72 5.16 -11.83 9.18
C MET A 72 6.14 -11.18 10.16
N TYR A 73 5.84 -9.98 10.65
CA TYR A 73 6.65 -9.30 11.66
C TYR A 73 6.76 -10.12 12.95
N ASN A 74 5.68 -10.80 13.35
CA ASN A 74 5.68 -11.64 14.54
C ASN A 74 6.48 -12.94 14.40
N LEU A 75 6.82 -13.36 13.17
CA LEU A 75 7.75 -14.47 12.93
C LEU A 75 9.22 -14.09 13.14
N LEU A 76 9.53 -12.79 13.25
CA LEU A 76 10.90 -12.31 13.39
C LEU A 76 11.41 -12.44 14.83
N THR A 77 12.70 -12.73 14.96
CA THR A 77 13.42 -12.64 16.23
C THR A 77 13.57 -11.18 16.67
N PRO A 78 13.84 -10.92 17.97
CA PRO A 78 14.09 -9.55 18.44
C PRO A 78 15.20 -8.82 17.67
N GLU A 79 16.30 -9.51 17.35
CA GLU A 79 17.40 -8.95 16.57
C GLU A 79 16.98 -8.59 15.13
N GLN A 80 16.21 -9.47 14.49
CA GLN A 80 15.67 -9.21 13.16
C GLN A 80 14.72 -8.01 13.16
N LYS A 81 13.86 -7.89 14.17
CA LYS A 81 12.96 -6.73 14.35
C LYS A 81 13.76 -5.43 14.50
N ASN A 82 14.84 -5.44 15.28
CA ASN A 82 15.72 -4.28 15.43
C ASN A 82 16.37 -3.87 14.09
N ILE A 83 16.90 -4.82 13.32
CA ILE A 83 17.45 -4.55 11.98
C ILE A 83 16.37 -3.96 11.06
N LEU A 84 15.14 -4.47 11.14
CA LEU A 84 14.02 -3.95 10.34
C LEU A 84 13.68 -2.51 10.73
N ASP A 85 13.65 -2.19 12.02
CA ASP A 85 13.36 -0.84 12.52
C ASP A 85 14.44 0.17 12.09
N GLN A 86 15.72 -0.17 12.22
CA GLN A 86 16.83 0.68 11.74
C GLN A 86 16.71 0.98 10.25
N LYS A 87 16.35 -0.03 9.44
CA LYS A 87 16.11 0.17 8.00
C LYS A 87 14.90 1.06 7.73
N HIS A 88 13.85 0.94 8.54
CA HIS A 88 12.69 1.82 8.45
C HIS A 88 13.05 3.27 8.76
N GLN A 89 13.78 3.52 9.85
CA GLN A 89 14.25 4.84 10.23
C GLN A 89 15.09 5.49 9.11
N GLN A 90 16.02 4.74 8.52
CA GLN A 90 16.82 5.23 7.39
C GLN A 90 15.95 5.59 6.18
N ARG A 91 15.01 4.71 5.79
CA ARG A 91 14.07 4.99 4.70
C ARG A 91 13.21 6.22 4.98
N MET A 92 12.77 6.41 6.22
CA MET A 92 11.97 7.58 6.60
C MET A 92 12.79 8.87 6.54
N LYS A 93 14.08 8.82 6.85
CA LYS A 93 14.99 9.97 6.68
C LYS A 93 15.10 10.36 5.20
N GLU A 94 15.34 9.40 4.32
CA GLU A 94 15.42 9.62 2.87
C GLU A 94 14.10 10.16 2.32
N MET A 95 12.97 9.57 2.72
CA MET A 95 11.64 10.03 2.33
C MET A 95 11.39 11.48 2.75
N ARG A 96 11.72 11.85 3.99
CA ARG A 96 11.56 13.23 4.47
C ARG A 96 12.40 14.22 3.66
N GLN A 97 13.62 13.83 3.28
CA GLN A 97 14.47 14.65 2.41
C GLN A 97 13.84 14.83 1.03
N GLN A 98 13.33 13.75 0.41
CA GLN A 98 12.65 13.82 -0.88
C GLN A 98 11.41 14.72 -0.83
N VAL A 99 10.57 14.55 0.19
CA VAL A 99 9.38 15.40 0.39
C VAL A 99 9.77 16.87 0.57
N SER A 100 10.84 17.14 1.35
CA SER A 100 11.37 18.50 1.51
C SER A 100 11.82 19.10 0.18
N MET A 101 12.54 18.35 -0.66
CA MET A 101 12.98 18.82 -1.97
C MET A 101 11.80 19.10 -2.91
N LEU A 102 10.81 18.20 -2.97
CA LEU A 102 9.61 18.40 -3.79
C LEU A 102 8.86 19.67 -3.40
N ASN A 103 8.68 19.91 -2.10
CA ASN A 103 8.02 21.12 -1.60
C ASN A 103 8.79 22.40 -1.93
N GLN A 104 10.13 22.35 -1.95
CA GLN A 104 10.97 23.49 -2.35
C GLN A 104 10.88 23.76 -3.86
N MET A 105 10.81 22.72 -4.69
CA MET A 105 10.63 22.87 -6.14
C MET A 105 9.26 23.45 -6.51
N SER A 106 8.19 23.08 -5.79
CA SER A 106 6.86 23.63 -6.02
C SER A 106 6.69 25.08 -5.58
N ALA A 107 7.63 25.63 -4.82
CA ALA A 107 7.62 27.00 -4.32
C ALA A 107 8.42 27.99 -5.20
N GLN A 108 9.04 27.50 -6.28
CA GLN A 108 9.75 28.28 -7.30
C GLN A 108 8.92 28.33 -8.59
#